data_AF-A0A521ZNV3-F1
#
_entry.id   AF-A0A521ZNV3-F1
#
_cell.length_a   1.000
_cell.length_b   1.000
_cell.length_c   1.000
_cell.angle_alpha   90.00
_cell.angle_beta   90.00
_cell.angle_gamma   90.00
#
_symmetry.space_group_name_H-M   'P 1'
#
loop_
_entity.id
_entity.type
_entity.pdbx_description
1 polymer ?
#
loop_
_entity_poly.entity_id
_entity_poly.type
_entity_poly.pdbx_seq_one_letter_code
_entity_poly.pdbx_strand_id
1 'polypeptide(L)'
;MALSKKVVGYLDKQKYKYQIVEHRTTFTAWDTAQTEHVKPQDVSKALVLKLDKEYAVALIPANKNLDKQKFLKAYNVWIKKDIAKVAAAKTKAVKKVEFAKEVWMKKN
;
A
#
# COMPACT_ATOMS: atom_id res chain seq x y z
N MET A 1 1.66 19.25 -8.15
CA MET A 1 2.13 18.85 -6.80
C MET A 1 3.65 18.71 -6.86
N ALA A 2 4.43 19.15 -5.86
CA ALA A 2 5.89 19.09 -5.95
C ALA A 2 6.42 17.69 -5.59
N LEU A 3 7.20 17.08 -6.48
CA LEU A 3 7.87 15.80 -6.25
C LEU A 3 8.96 15.96 -5.17
N SER A 4 9.03 15.04 -4.20
CA SER A 4 10.02 15.12 -3.12
C SER A 4 11.45 14.93 -3.64
N LYS A 5 12.30 15.94 -3.47
CA LYS A 5 13.71 15.92 -3.90
C LYS A 5 14.50 14.73 -3.34
N LYS A 6 14.15 14.25 -2.15
CA LYS A 6 14.79 13.07 -1.51
C LYS A 6 14.52 11.78 -2.28
N VAL A 7 13.31 11.62 -2.82
CA VAL A 7 12.92 10.41 -3.57
C VAL A 7 13.62 10.38 -4.91
N VAL A 8 13.66 11.51 -5.61
CA VAL A 8 14.38 11.67 -6.89
C VAL A 8 15.87 11.34 -6.71
N GLY A 9 16.52 11.96 -5.72
CA GLY A 9 17.94 11.70 -5.47
C GLY A 9 18.25 10.24 -5.11
N TYR A 10 17.31 9.54 -4.46
CA TYR A 10 17.45 8.10 -4.22
C TYR A 10 17.35 7.29 -5.52
N LEU A 11 16.36 7.58 -6.36
CA LEU A 11 16.16 6.89 -7.64
C LEU A 11 17.33 7.10 -8.60
N ASP A 12 17.85 8.33 -8.67
CA ASP A 12 19.02 8.69 -9.47
C ASP A 12 20.28 7.95 -9.00
N LYS A 13 20.50 7.91 -7.68
CA LYS A 13 21.66 7.21 -7.09
C LYS A 13 21.65 5.71 -7.41
N GLN A 14 20.47 5.09 -7.41
CA GLN A 14 20.31 3.68 -7.75
C GLN A 14 20.24 3.43 -9.28
N LYS A 15 20.26 4.49 -10.11
CA LYS A 15 20.18 4.43 -11.57
C LYS A 15 18.94 3.68 -12.09
N TYR A 16 17.82 3.78 -11.38
CA TYR A 16 16.56 3.23 -11.87
C TYR A 16 16.04 4.05 -13.04
N LYS A 17 15.46 3.38 -14.04
CA LYS A 17 14.76 4.06 -15.13
C LYS A 17 13.39 4.51 -14.61
N TYR A 18 13.14 5.82 -14.63
CA TYR A 18 11.85 6.40 -14.29
C TYR A 18 11.54 7.57 -15.22
N GLN A 19 10.26 7.93 -15.31
CA GLN A 19 9.79 9.11 -16.02
C GLN A 19 8.89 9.90 -15.08
N ILE A 20 9.07 11.22 -15.06
CA ILE A 20 8.18 12.12 -14.32
C ILE A 20 7.06 12.51 -15.28
N VAL A 21 5.82 12.24 -14.88
CA VAL A 21 4.61 12.65 -15.61
C VAL A 21 3.97 13.78 -14.82
N GLU A 22 3.85 14.96 -15.43
CA GLU A 22 3.18 16.10 -14.79
C GLU A 22 1.67 16.03 -15.00
N HIS A 23 0.92 16.22 -13.92
CA HIS A 23 -0.53 16.22 -13.95
C HIS A 23 -1.12 17.30 -13.01
N ARG A 24 -2.39 17.65 -13.24
CA ARG A 24 -3.14 18.55 -12.36
C ARG A 24 -3.38 17.88 -11.01
N THR A 25 -3.54 18.67 -9.95
CA THR A 25 -3.85 18.11 -8.63
C THR A 25 -5.20 17.39 -8.67
N THR A 26 -5.15 16.07 -8.56
CA THR A 26 -6.30 15.17 -8.49
C THR A 26 -6.41 14.57 -7.09
N PHE A 27 -7.63 14.25 -6.65
CA PHE A 27 -7.89 13.77 -5.29
C PHE A 27 -8.13 12.27 -5.20
N THR A 28 -8.26 11.58 -6.35
CA THR A 28 -8.45 10.12 -6.38
C THR A 28 -7.47 9.49 -7.35
N ALA A 29 -6.99 8.28 -7.01
CA ALA A 29 -6.08 7.53 -7.88
C ALA A 29 -6.70 7.21 -9.26
N TRP A 30 -8.04 7.13 -9.34
CA TRP A 30 -8.76 6.94 -10.59
C TRP A 30 -8.75 8.20 -11.47
N ASP A 31 -8.96 9.36 -10.85
CA ASP A 31 -8.87 10.67 -11.51
C ASP A 31 -7.44 10.96 -11.99
N THR A 32 -6.43 10.64 -11.17
CA THR A 32 -5.02 10.69 -11.59
C THR A 32 -4.77 9.89 -12.86
N ALA A 33 -5.23 8.63 -12.91
CA ALA A 33 -5.05 7.77 -14.07
C ALA A 33 -5.68 8.37 -15.34
N GLN A 34 -6.88 8.98 -15.23
CA GLN A 34 -7.53 9.64 -16.36
C GLN A 34 -6.78 10.90 -16.80
N THR A 35 -6.34 11.74 -15.86
CA THR A 35 -5.61 12.97 -16.19
C THR A 35 -4.24 12.74 -16.80
N GLU A 36 -3.60 11.63 -16.44
CA GLU A 36 -2.28 11.23 -16.97
C GLU A 36 -2.39 10.40 -18.25
N HIS A 37 -3.61 10.07 -18.70
CA HIS A 37 -3.87 9.16 -19.82
C HIS A 37 -3.18 7.79 -19.67
N VAL A 38 -2.92 7.35 -18.43
CA VAL A 38 -2.35 6.05 -18.11
C VAL A 38 -3.45 5.05 -17.76
N LYS A 39 -3.16 3.76 -17.87
CA LYS A 39 -4.16 2.76 -17.48
C LYS A 39 -4.36 2.83 -15.96
N PRO A 40 -5.61 2.78 -15.45
CA PRO A 40 -5.87 2.76 -14.00
C PRO A 40 -5.26 1.58 -13.23
N GLN A 41 -4.70 0.60 -13.94
CA GLN A 41 -3.95 -0.52 -13.36
C GLN A 41 -2.49 -0.15 -13.03
N ASP A 42 -1.93 0.84 -13.75
CA ASP A 42 -0.55 1.28 -13.59
C ASP A 42 -0.41 2.26 -12.41
N VAL A 43 -1.50 2.95 -12.06
CA VAL A 43 -1.58 3.78 -10.86
C VAL A 43 -1.88 2.91 -9.65
N SER A 44 -1.03 2.98 -8.62
CA SER A 44 -1.23 2.27 -7.35
C SER A 44 -1.76 3.17 -6.26
N LYS A 45 -2.57 2.61 -5.37
CA LYS A 45 -3.03 3.23 -4.12
C LYS A 45 -2.49 2.43 -2.93
N ALA A 46 -1.99 3.17 -1.95
CA ALA A 46 -1.54 2.62 -0.68
C ALA A 46 -2.66 2.71 0.36
N LEU A 47 -3.02 1.57 0.96
CA LEU A 47 -4.00 1.49 2.02
C LEU A 47 -3.30 1.04 3.31
N VAL A 48 -3.50 1.80 4.39
CA VAL A 48 -2.99 1.41 5.71
C VAL A 48 -4.04 0.55 6.41
N LEU A 49 -3.66 -0.69 6.74
CA LEU A 49 -4.49 -1.68 7.39
C LEU A 49 -4.01 -1.89 8.82
N LYS A 50 -4.97 -2.12 9.72
CA LYS A 50 -4.76 -2.57 11.08
C LYS A 50 -5.18 -4.03 11.18
N LEU A 51 -4.23 -4.88 11.56
CA LEU A 51 -4.35 -6.33 11.68
C LEU A 51 -4.25 -6.69 13.16
N ASP A 52 -5.38 -6.69 13.88
CA ASP A 52 -5.42 -6.82 15.34
C ASP A 52 -4.43 -5.88 16.08
N LYS A 53 -3.20 -6.34 16.36
CA LYS A 53 -2.13 -5.59 17.03
C LYS A 53 -1.03 -5.05 16.10
N GLU A 54 -1.05 -5.44 14.83
CA GLU A 54 -0.04 -5.08 13.84
C GLU A 54 -0.60 -4.13 12.79
N TYR A 55 0.29 -3.46 12.06
CA TYR A 55 -0.06 -2.60 10.94
C TYR A 55 0.57 -3.13 9.66
N ALA A 56 -0.16 -2.99 8.56
CA ALA A 56 0.32 -3.35 7.24
C ALA A 56 -0.04 -2.25 6.24
N VAL A 57 0.78 -2.12 5.20
CA VAL A 57 0.47 -1.27 4.05
C VAL A 57 0.17 -2.18 2.87
N ALA A 58 -1.03 -2.06 2.31
CA ALA A 58 -1.43 -2.77 1.11
C ALA A 58 -1.33 -1.84 -0.10
N LEU A 59 -0.44 -2.18 -1.03
CA LEU A 59 -0.41 -1.56 -2.36
C LEU A 59 -1.37 -2.31 -3.28
N ILE A 60 -2.35 -1.61 -3.85
CA ILE A 60 -3.26 -2.18 -4.85
C ILE A 60 -3.42 -1.21 -6.02
N PRO A 61 -3.77 -1.68 -7.22
CA PRO A 61 -4.02 -0.78 -8.35
C PRO A 61 -5.28 0.06 -8.13
N ALA A 62 -5.36 1.22 -8.78
CA ALA A 62 -6.44 2.18 -8.62
C ALA A 62 -7.81 1.56 -8.96
N ASN A 63 -7.84 0.66 -9.96
CA ASN A 63 -9.04 -0.01 -10.45
C ASN A 63 -9.59 -1.15 -9.57
N LYS A 64 -8.93 -1.53 -8.48
CA LYS A 64 -9.38 -2.63 -7.60
C LYS A 64 -9.76 -2.12 -6.23
N ASN A 65 -10.75 -2.74 -5.60
CA ASN A 65 -11.06 -2.51 -4.19
C ASN A 65 -10.50 -3.64 -3.33
N LEU A 66 -10.00 -3.30 -2.14
CA LEU A 66 -9.46 -4.29 -1.21
C LEU A 66 -10.60 -5.05 -0.54
N ASP A 67 -10.74 -6.33 -0.88
CA ASP A 67 -11.62 -7.25 -0.19
C ASP A 67 -10.94 -7.72 1.10
N LYS A 68 -11.46 -7.24 2.24
CA LYS A 68 -10.91 -7.53 3.57
C LYS A 68 -10.97 -9.02 3.91
N GLN A 69 -12.00 -9.74 3.47
CA GLN A 69 -12.15 -11.16 3.79
C GLN A 69 -11.18 -12.00 2.98
N LYS A 70 -11.04 -11.72 1.68
CA LYS A 70 -10.05 -12.38 0.82
C LYS A 70 -8.63 -12.09 1.30
N PHE A 71 -8.35 -10.84 1.68
CA PHE A 71 -7.06 -10.45 2.23
C PHE A 71 -6.76 -11.20 3.54
N LEU A 72 -7.70 -11.25 4.49
CA LEU A 72 -7.52 -11.99 5.75
C LEU A 72 -7.21 -13.47 5.51
N LYS A 73 -7.93 -14.12 4.59
CA LYS A 73 -7.66 -15.52 4.23
C LYS A 73 -6.27 -15.70 3.65
N ALA A 74 -5.90 -14.89 2.66
CA ALA A 74 -4.59 -14.95 2.02
C ALA A 74 -3.45 -14.66 3.00
N TYR A 75 -3.62 -13.65 3.86
CA TYR A 75 -2.65 -13.26 4.88
C TYR A 75 -2.45 -14.36 5.93
N ASN A 76 -3.53 -14.98 6.42
CA ASN A 76 -3.42 -16.11 7.36
C ASN A 76 -2.77 -17.35 6.73
N VAL A 77 -2.93 -17.59 5.43
CA VAL A 77 -2.21 -18.66 4.71
C VAL A 77 -0.73 -18.31 4.57
N TRP A 78 -0.41 -17.06 4.23
CA TRP A 78 0.96 -16.57 4.10
C TRP A 78 1.70 -16.65 5.44
N ILE A 79 1.10 -16.15 6.53
CA ILE A 79 1.62 -16.26 7.89
C ILE A 79 1.95 -17.72 8.26
N LYS A 80 1.05 -18.67 7.97
CA LYS A 80 1.29 -20.10 8.28
C LYS A 80 2.50 -20.67 7.52
N LYS A 81 2.75 -20.19 6.30
CA LYS A 81 3.89 -20.64 5.47
C LYS A 81 5.20 -19.95 5.85
N ASP A 82 5.15 -18.68 6.24
CA ASP A 82 6.33 -17.88 6.58
C ASP A 82 6.81 -18.16 8.03
N ILE A 83 5.88 -18.23 8.99
CA ILE A 83 6.19 -18.55 10.41
C ILE A 83 6.69 -20.00 10.58
N ALA A 84 6.34 -20.93 9.68
CA ALA A 84 6.96 -22.25 9.65
C ALA A 84 8.47 -22.21 9.38
N LYS A 85 9.00 -21.11 8.82
CA LYS A 85 10.43 -20.88 8.59
C LYS A 85 11.08 -19.98 9.66
N VAL A 86 10.30 -19.09 10.29
CA VAL A 86 10.77 -18.11 11.29
C VAL A 86 10.31 -18.57 12.67
N ALA A 87 11.08 -19.44 13.30
CA ALA A 87 10.76 -20.04 14.59
C ALA A 87 10.39 -19.02 15.70
N ALA A 88 9.47 -19.45 16.58
CA ALA A 88 9.35 -19.03 17.99
C ALA A 88 8.51 -17.78 18.37
N ALA A 89 7.71 -17.16 17.49
CA ALA A 89 6.71 -16.17 17.93
C ALA A 89 5.28 -16.75 17.79
N LYS A 90 4.58 -16.90 18.91
CA LYS A 90 3.15 -17.27 18.97
C LYS A 90 2.27 -16.17 18.37
N THR A 91 2.30 -15.97 17.07
CA THR A 91 1.44 -14.99 16.41
C THR A 91 0.10 -15.65 16.11
N LYS A 92 -0.92 -15.25 16.89
CA LYS A 92 -2.30 -15.73 16.75
C LYS A 92 -2.82 -15.32 15.36
N ALA A 93 -3.61 -16.20 14.73
CA ALA A 93 -4.27 -15.89 13.46
C ALA A 93 -5.02 -14.57 13.56
N VAL A 94 -4.84 -13.71 12.55
CA VAL A 94 -5.49 -12.40 12.53
C VAL A 94 -6.98 -12.60 12.34
N LYS A 95 -7.77 -12.10 13.29
CA LYS A 95 -9.23 -12.24 13.32
C LYS A 95 -9.91 -11.07 12.64
N LYS A 96 -9.28 -9.89 12.65
CA LYS A 96 -9.88 -8.66 12.16
C LYS A 96 -8.92 -7.84 11.33
N VAL A 97 -9.39 -7.39 10.16
CA VAL A 97 -8.71 -6.41 9.32
C VAL A 97 -9.59 -5.17 9.23
N GLU A 98 -9.09 -4.05 9.72
CA GLU A 98 -9.74 -2.74 9.61
C GLU A 98 -8.84 -1.76 8.87
N PHE A 99 -9.45 -0.75 8.25
CA PHE A 99 -8.67 0.38 7.77
C PHE A 99 -8.17 1.17 8.98
N ALA A 100 -6.91 1.59 8.95
CA ALA A 100 -6.38 2.46 9.99
C ALA A 100 -7.17 3.78 9.99
N LYS A 101 -7.64 4.22 11.15
CA LYS A 101 -8.35 5.49 11.30
C LYS A 101 -7.34 6.64 11.34
N GLU A 102 -7.62 7.72 10.62
CA GLU A 102 -6.77 8.93 10.55
C GLU A 102 -6.45 9.55 11.91
N VAL A 103 -7.33 9.37 12.90
CA VAL A 103 -7.15 9.84 14.29
C VAL A 103 -5.80 9.42 14.88
N TRP A 104 -5.26 8.29 14.42
CA TRP A 104 -3.95 7.82 14.87
C TRP A 104 -2.78 8.56 14.20
N MET A 105 -2.89 8.99 12.94
CA MET A 105 -1.82 9.72 12.24
C MET A 105 -1.61 11.14 12.78
N LYS A 106 -2.65 11.77 13.34
CA LYS A 106 -2.57 13.12 13.95
C LYS A 106 -1.97 13.14 15.36
N LYS A 107 -1.66 11.98 15.95
CA LYS A 107 -1.16 11.87 17.33
C LYS A 107 0.37 11.96 17.46
N ASN A 108 1.09 12.13 16.36
CA ASN A 108 2.53 12.29 16.30
C ASN A 108 2.89 13.62 15.63
#